data_AF-A0A486X9P3-F1
#
_entry.id   AF-A0A486X9P3-F1
#
_cell.length_a   1.000
_cell.length_b   1.000
_cell.length_c   1.000
_cell.angle_alpha   90.00
_cell.angle_beta   90.00
_cell.angle_gamma   90.00
#
_symmetry.space_group_name_H-M   'P 1'
#
loop_
_entity.id
_entity.type
_entity.pdbx_description
1 polymer ?
#
loop_
_entity_poly.entity_id
_entity_poly.type
_entity_poly.pdbx_seq_one_letter_code
_entity_poly.pdbx_strand_id
1 'polypeptide(L)'
;MKNELICYKKMPVWNKDSLPKMFQEKHNTKVGTWGKITVLQGKLKFYVLTEDGDVVSEHIFTAQDDTPFVEPQLWHRVEAASDDLECYLEFYCKKEDYFSKKYNMTPTHSEVKVRWKLFPLVKCWILAVDKDATRSF
;
A
#
# COMPACT_ATOMS: atom_id res chain seq x y z
N MET A 1 -10.88 9.20 -9.26
CA MET A 1 -10.32 7.95 -8.68
C MET A 1 -9.30 8.19 -7.56
N LYS A 2 -8.48 9.26 -7.56
CA LYS A 2 -7.49 9.54 -6.49
C LYS A 2 -8.10 9.75 -5.07
N ASN A 3 -9.37 10.14 -4.95
CA ASN A 3 -10.02 10.46 -3.66
C ASN A 3 -10.48 9.25 -2.82
N GLU A 4 -10.23 8.02 -3.26
CA GLU A 4 -10.72 6.81 -2.55
C GLU A 4 -9.61 5.98 -1.90
N LEU A 5 -8.35 6.35 -2.11
CA LEU A 5 -7.20 5.65 -1.55
C LEU A 5 -6.86 6.20 -0.15
N ILE A 6 -6.73 5.31 0.83
CA ILE A 6 -6.31 5.63 2.19
C ILE A 6 -4.95 5.01 2.46
N CYS A 7 -4.01 5.80 3.00
CA CYS A 7 -2.74 5.32 3.52
C CYS A 7 -2.98 4.44 4.74
N TYR A 8 -2.63 3.16 4.66
CA TYR A 8 -2.78 2.21 5.77
C TYR A 8 -1.45 1.84 6.44
N LYS A 9 -0.34 2.05 5.74
CA LYS A 9 1.00 1.77 6.24
C LYS A 9 2.01 2.75 5.67
N LYS A 10 2.81 3.34 6.55
CA LYS A 10 3.95 4.19 6.20
C LYS A 10 5.23 3.53 6.71
N MET A 11 6.22 3.44 5.84
CA MET A 11 7.56 2.96 6.19
C MET A 11 8.39 4.12 6.77
N PRO A 12 9.40 3.82 7.61
CA PRO A 12 10.34 4.85 8.05
C PRO A 12 11.10 5.44 6.87
N VAL A 13 11.76 6.57 7.11
CA VAL A 13 12.68 7.15 6.13
C VAL A 13 13.86 6.21 5.94
N TRP A 14 14.19 5.94 4.69
CA TRP A 14 15.33 5.18 4.25
C TRP A 14 16.32 6.09 3.56
N ASN A 15 17.58 5.82 3.82
CA ASN A 15 18.73 6.35 3.10
C ASN A 15 19.34 5.27 2.19
N LYS A 16 20.41 5.62 1.45
CA LYS A 16 21.11 4.68 0.57
C LYS A 16 21.43 3.32 1.22
N ASP A 17 21.90 3.34 2.47
CA ASP A 17 22.35 2.12 3.17
C ASP A 17 21.21 1.35 3.85
N SER A 18 20.15 2.04 4.27
CA SER A 18 18.99 1.46 4.94
C SER A 18 17.84 1.09 4.00
N LEU A 19 17.93 1.47 2.72
CA LEU A 19 16.98 1.07 1.68
C LEU A 19 16.97 -0.46 1.56
N PRO A 20 15.88 -1.15 1.92
CA PRO A 20 15.91 -2.60 1.97
C PRO A 20 16.14 -3.21 0.57
N LYS A 21 17.04 -4.19 0.50
CA LYS A 21 17.40 -4.89 -0.76
C LYS A 21 16.19 -5.43 -1.52
N MET A 22 15.14 -5.86 -0.80
CA MET A 22 13.89 -6.33 -1.40
C MET A 22 13.24 -5.31 -2.35
N PHE A 23 13.37 -4.00 -2.07
CA PHE A 23 12.86 -2.95 -2.96
C PHE A 23 13.82 -2.63 -4.11
N GLN A 24 15.10 -3.02 -3.98
CA GLN A 24 16.12 -2.87 -5.02
C GLN A 24 16.08 -4.00 -6.05
N GLU A 25 15.49 -5.12 -5.67
CA GLU A 25 15.23 -6.25 -6.55
C GLU A 25 13.84 -6.14 -7.21
N LYS A 26 13.62 -6.95 -8.26
CA LYS A 26 12.32 -7.02 -8.95
C LYS A 26 11.23 -7.45 -7.98
N HIS A 27 10.25 -6.59 -7.75
CA HIS A 27 9.08 -6.90 -6.93
C HIS A 27 7.84 -6.23 -7.49
N ASN A 28 6.68 -6.60 -6.95
CA ASN A 28 5.42 -5.95 -7.26
C ASN A 28 4.60 -5.76 -5.98
N THR A 29 3.58 -4.91 -6.06
CA THR A 29 2.60 -4.74 -5.00
C THR A 29 1.45 -5.73 -5.18
N LYS A 30 0.91 -6.22 -4.06
CA LYS A 30 -0.27 -7.09 -4.07
C LYS A 30 -1.48 -6.38 -4.69
N VAL A 31 -2.43 -7.15 -5.23
CA VAL A 31 -3.68 -6.63 -5.76
C VAL A 31 -4.38 -5.70 -4.74
N GLY A 32 -4.83 -4.54 -5.23
CA GLY A 32 -5.48 -3.51 -4.43
C GLY A 32 -4.56 -2.76 -3.46
N THR A 33 -3.23 -2.85 -3.63
CA THR A 33 -2.25 -2.04 -2.90
C THR A 33 -1.52 -1.12 -3.87
N TRP A 34 -1.57 0.17 -3.61
CA TRP A 34 -0.81 1.18 -4.34
C TRP A 34 0.37 1.60 -3.48
N GLY A 35 1.55 1.71 -4.09
CA GLY A 35 2.73 2.28 -3.44
C GLY A 35 2.91 3.74 -3.81
N LYS A 36 3.28 4.60 -2.87
CA LYS A 36 3.76 5.96 -3.17
C LYS A 36 5.11 6.15 -2.50
N ILE A 37 6.15 6.37 -3.30
CA ILE A 37 7.49 6.64 -2.79
C ILE A 37 7.73 8.14 -2.82
N THR A 38 8.02 8.77 -1.69
CA THR A 38 8.33 10.19 -1.64
C THR A 38 9.82 10.36 -1.38
N VAL A 39 10.50 11.11 -2.23
CA VAL A 39 11.89 11.51 -2.02
C VAL A 39 11.89 12.77 -1.16
N LEU A 40 12.68 12.77 -0.10
CA LEU A 40 12.90 13.92 0.78
C LEU A 40 14.19 14.66 0.41
N GLN A 41 15.22 13.90 0.04
CA GLN A 41 16.52 14.44 -0.34
C GLN A 41 17.19 13.52 -1.36
N GLY A 42 18.09 14.08 -2.18
CA GLY A 42 18.85 13.33 -3.16
C GLY A 42 18.03 12.92 -4.37
N LYS A 43 18.40 11.78 -4.97
CA LYS A 43 17.82 11.26 -6.20
C LYS A 43 17.53 9.77 -6.09
N LEU A 44 16.31 9.39 -6.37
CA LEU A 44 15.88 8.00 -6.45
C LEU A 44 15.66 7.61 -7.91
N LYS A 45 16.20 6.47 -8.32
CA LYS A 45 15.92 5.89 -9.63
C LYS A 45 14.86 4.80 -9.49
N PHE A 46 13.83 4.89 -10.30
CA PHE A 46 12.72 3.96 -10.35
C PHE A 46 12.69 3.27 -11.70
N TYR A 47 12.68 1.94 -11.69
CA TYR A 47 12.65 1.12 -12.90
C TYR A 47 11.32 0.39 -12.97
N VAL A 48 10.62 0.56 -14.08
CA VAL A 48 9.47 -0.29 -14.45
C VAL A 48 10.02 -1.48 -15.20
N LEU A 49 9.63 -2.67 -14.75
CA LEU A 49 10.11 -3.94 -15.29
C LEU A 49 8.96 -4.70 -15.96
N THR A 50 9.30 -5.60 -16.88
CA THR A 50 8.38 -6.66 -17.34
C THR A 50 8.33 -7.81 -16.33
N GLU A 51 7.42 -8.75 -16.54
CA GLU A 51 7.38 -10.00 -15.77
C GLU A 51 8.68 -10.81 -15.91
N ASP A 52 9.30 -10.78 -17.08
CA ASP A 52 10.60 -11.43 -17.36
C ASP A 52 11.77 -10.69 -16.69
N GLY A 53 11.59 -9.42 -16.33
CA GLY A 53 12.58 -8.59 -15.65
C GLY A 53 13.32 -7.61 -16.56
N ASP A 54 12.86 -7.42 -17.79
CA ASP A 54 13.40 -6.41 -18.70
C ASP A 54 12.96 -5.01 -18.28
N VAL A 55 13.85 -4.03 -18.42
CA VAL A 55 13.55 -2.64 -18.10
C VAL A 55 12.70 -2.03 -19.21
N VAL A 56 11.46 -1.68 -18.88
CA VAL A 56 10.52 -1.01 -19.79
C VAL A 56 10.75 0.50 -19.77
N SER A 57 10.96 1.07 -18.59
CA SER A 57 11.20 2.50 -18.43
C SER A 57 11.95 2.80 -17.14
N GLU A 58 12.65 3.93 -17.14
CA GLU A 58 13.41 4.43 -16.01
C GLU A 58 13.00 5.86 -15.71
N HIS A 59 12.83 6.17 -14.44
CA HIS A 59 12.48 7.50 -13.97
C HIS A 59 13.43 7.89 -12.84
N ILE A 60 13.83 9.15 -12.79
CA ILE A 60 14.61 9.69 -11.67
C ILE A 60 13.70 10.68 -10.95
N PHE A 61 13.50 10.46 -9.67
CA PHE A 61 12.70 11.31 -8.79
C PHE A 61 13.61 12.04 -7.81
N THR A 62 13.31 13.32 -7.61
CA THR A 62 13.98 14.22 -6.67
C THR A 62 12.99 14.69 -5.62
N ALA A 63 13.47 15.42 -4.60
CA ALA A 63 12.63 15.96 -3.54
C ALA A 63 11.54 16.94 -4.03
N GLN A 64 11.72 17.51 -5.22
CA GLN A 64 10.80 18.45 -5.83
C GLN A 64 9.73 17.77 -6.70
N ASP A 65 9.90 16.49 -7.02
CA ASP A 65 9.01 15.76 -7.92
C ASP A 65 7.85 15.12 -7.15
N ASP A 66 6.61 15.30 -7.63
CA ASP A 66 5.48 14.50 -7.15
C ASP A 66 5.48 13.15 -7.85
N THR A 67 5.82 12.11 -7.09
CA THR A 67 5.89 10.75 -7.61
C THR A 67 4.49 10.17 -7.86
N PRO A 68 4.30 9.46 -8.98
CA PRO A 68 3.04 8.79 -9.26
C PRO A 68 2.83 7.61 -8.30
N PHE A 69 1.57 7.23 -8.13
CA PHE A 69 1.25 5.98 -7.43
C PHE A 69 1.66 4.78 -8.29
N VAL A 70 2.42 3.88 -7.70
CA VAL A 70 2.74 2.58 -8.27
C VAL A 70 1.49 1.70 -8.24
N GLU A 71 1.09 1.23 -9.41
CA GLU A 71 -0.11 0.41 -9.57
C GLU A 71 0.06 -1.00 -8.98
N PRO A 72 -1.03 -1.64 -8.52
CA PRO A 72 -1.02 -3.04 -8.12
C PRO A 72 -0.49 -3.94 -9.24
N GLN A 73 0.32 -4.95 -8.88
CA GLN A 73 0.91 -5.92 -9.82
C GLN A 73 1.91 -5.36 -10.82
N LEU A 74 2.24 -4.06 -10.77
CA LEU A 74 3.29 -3.49 -11.60
C LEU A 74 4.65 -3.99 -11.12
N TRP A 75 5.42 -4.65 -11.98
CA TRP A 75 6.79 -5.05 -11.69
C TRP A 75 7.70 -3.83 -11.70
N HIS A 76 8.43 -3.63 -10.62
CA HIS A 76 9.32 -2.49 -10.47
C HIS A 76 10.47 -2.79 -9.51
N ARG A 77 11.48 -1.93 -9.55
CA ARG A 77 12.56 -1.86 -8.56
C ARG A 77 13.02 -0.43 -8.38
N VAL A 78 13.63 -0.12 -7.24
CA VAL A 78 14.18 1.20 -6.96
C VAL A 78 15.65 1.15 -6.59
N GLU A 79 16.37 2.21 -6.88
CA GLU A 79 17.80 2.30 -6.62
C GLU A 79 18.14 3.72 -6.18
N ALA A 80 19.08 3.84 -5.24
CA ALA A 80 19.62 5.14 -4.87
C ALA A 80 20.51 5.66 -5.99
N ALA A 81 20.12 6.76 -6.65
CA ALA A 81 20.94 7.43 -7.65
C ALA A 81 21.93 8.42 -7.04
N SER A 82 21.74 8.82 -5.77
CA SER A 82 22.66 9.66 -5.02
C SER A 82 22.95 9.10 -3.63
N ASP A 83 24.09 9.50 -3.07
CA ASP A 83 24.54 9.05 -1.74
C ASP A 83 23.75 9.70 -0.59
N ASP A 84 23.23 10.90 -0.83
CA ASP A 84 22.38 11.66 0.09
C ASP A 84 20.89 11.35 -0.09
N LEU A 85 20.55 10.22 -0.71
CA LEU A 85 19.16 9.81 -0.87
C LEU A 85 18.51 9.71 0.52
N GLU A 86 17.37 10.38 0.67
CA GLU A 86 16.40 10.12 1.71
C GLU A 86 15.03 9.97 1.08
N CYS A 87 14.33 8.87 1.37
CA CYS A 87 12.99 8.63 0.85
C CYS A 87 12.15 7.82 1.84
N TYR A 88 10.83 7.82 1.67
CA TYR A 88 9.96 6.90 2.39
C TYR A 88 8.90 6.33 1.46
N LEU A 89 8.39 5.16 1.82
CA LEU A 89 7.34 4.47 1.08
C LEU A 89 6.05 4.42 1.89
N GLU A 90 4.95 4.78 1.25
CA GLU A 90 3.60 4.68 1.80
C GLU A 90 2.78 3.68 0.97
N PHE A 91 1.99 2.87 1.66
CA PHE A 91 1.06 1.93 1.05
C PHE A 91 -0.37 2.41 1.24
N TYR A 92 -1.08 2.44 0.13
CA TYR A 92 -2.45 2.89 0.01
C TYR A 92 -3.36 1.74 -0.43
N CYS A 93 -4.61 1.76 0.03
CA CYS A 93 -5.64 0.82 -0.39
C CYS A 93 -7.00 1.53 -0.46
N LYS A 94 -7.98 0.91 -1.13
CA LYS A 94 -9.37 1.40 -1.08
C LYS A 94 -9.93 1.29 0.33
N LYS A 95 -10.86 2.18 0.68
CA LYS A 95 -11.59 2.20 1.97
C LYS A 95 -12.13 0.82 2.38
N GLU A 96 -12.64 0.06 1.42
CA GLU A 96 -13.25 -1.25 1.62
C GLU A 96 -12.27 -2.31 2.16
N ASP A 97 -10.98 -2.18 1.84
CA ASP A 97 -9.94 -3.17 2.21
C ASP A 97 -9.03 -2.69 3.35
N TYR A 98 -9.27 -1.47 3.86
CA TYR A 98 -8.42 -0.82 4.87
C TYR A 98 -8.31 -1.64 6.17
N PHE A 99 -9.44 -2.10 6.70
CA PHE A 99 -9.47 -2.83 7.97
C PHE A 99 -8.77 -4.19 7.86
N SER A 100 -9.01 -4.94 6.79
CA SER A 100 -8.35 -6.23 6.56
C SER A 100 -6.84 -6.07 6.39
N LYS A 101 -6.38 -5.05 5.63
CA LYS A 101 -4.95 -4.83 5.36
C LYS A 101 -4.17 -4.23 6.53
N LYS A 102 -4.79 -3.35 7.32
CA LYS A 102 -4.12 -2.71 8.47
C LYS A 102 -4.01 -3.62 9.68
N TYR A 103 -5.03 -4.43 9.96
CA TYR A 103 -5.09 -5.26 11.16
C TYR A 103 -4.77 -6.74 10.90
N ASN A 104 -4.38 -7.09 9.67
CA ASN A 104 -4.05 -8.46 9.26
C ASN A 104 -5.16 -9.48 9.63
N MET A 105 -6.41 -9.00 9.67
CA MET A 105 -7.59 -9.80 9.95
C MET A 105 -7.97 -10.57 8.68
N THR A 106 -8.49 -11.80 8.85
CA THR A 106 -9.00 -12.60 7.74
C THR A 106 -9.97 -11.78 6.89
N PRO A 107 -9.94 -11.94 5.55
CA PRO A 107 -10.79 -11.17 4.65
C PRO A 107 -12.23 -11.27 5.11
N THR A 108 -12.89 -10.12 5.30
CA THR A 108 -14.28 -10.08 5.71
C THR A 108 -15.11 -10.90 4.73
N HIS A 109 -15.81 -11.92 5.21
CA HIS A 109 -16.68 -12.77 4.40
C HIS A 109 -17.60 -11.91 3.51
N SER A 110 -17.76 -12.33 2.26
CA SER A 110 -18.43 -11.63 1.15
C SER A 110 -19.82 -11.08 1.48
N GLU A 111 -20.50 -11.66 2.47
CA GLU A 111 -21.85 -11.27 2.91
C GLU A 111 -21.89 -9.89 3.58
N VAL A 112 -20.80 -9.41 4.18
CA VAL A 112 -20.75 -8.10 4.85
C VAL A 112 -20.58 -6.94 3.86
N LYS A 113 -19.96 -7.17 2.69
CA LYS A 113 -19.75 -6.13 1.66
C LYS A 113 -21.05 -5.64 1.02
N VAL A 114 -22.08 -6.49 0.95
CA VAL A 114 -23.35 -6.15 0.30
C VAL A 114 -24.20 -5.21 1.16
N ARG A 115 -24.05 -5.23 2.50
CA ARG A 115 -24.95 -4.49 3.41
C ARG A 115 -24.65 -2.99 3.51
N TRP A 116 -23.42 -2.54 3.20
CA TRP A 116 -23.02 -1.12 3.29
C TRP A 116 -23.66 -0.23 2.22
N LYS A 117 -24.01 -0.78 1.05
CA LYS A 117 -24.62 0.01 -0.04
C LYS A 117 -26.09 0.38 0.19
N LEU A 118 -26.77 -0.22 1.17
CA LEU A 118 -28.22 -0.09 1.31
C LEU A 118 -28.72 0.81 2.44
N PHE A 119 -27.85 1.33 3.31
CA PHE A 119 -28.28 2.14 4.46
C PHE A 119 -27.53 3.47 4.54
N PRO A 120 -28.14 4.60 4.11
CA PRO A 120 -27.63 5.91 4.46
C PRO A 120 -27.88 6.12 5.96
N LEU A 121 -26.79 6.26 6.71
CA LEU A 121 -26.65 6.97 7.99
C LEU A 121 -27.94 7.11 8.83
N VAL A 122 -28.27 6.06 9.58
CA VAL A 122 -28.96 6.24 10.86
C VAL A 122 -28.16 5.46 11.89
N LYS A 123 -27.68 6.15 12.94
CA LYS A 123 -26.97 5.56 14.09
C LYS A 123 -27.82 4.40 14.62
N CYS A 124 -27.44 3.16 14.29
CA CYS A 124 -28.00 1.97 14.88
C CYS A 124 -26.91 1.36 15.75
N TRP A 125 -27.21 1.19 17.04
CA TRP A 125 -26.34 0.49 17.98
C TRP A 125 -26.15 -0.94 17.49
N ILE A 126 -24.96 -1.26 17.00
CA ILE A 126 -24.56 -2.65 16.76
C ILE A 126 -24.23 -3.24 18.12
N LEU A 127 -25.16 -3.99 18.69
CA LEU A 127 -24.89 -4.93 19.78
C LEU A 127 -24.12 -6.11 19.17
N ALA A 128 -22.83 -6.21 19.48
CA ALA A 128 -22.07 -7.44 19.28
C ALA A 128 -22.58 -8.45 20.34
N VAL A 129 -23.38 -9.42 19.91
CA VAL A 129 -23.69 -10.59 20.75
C VAL A 129 -22.50 -11.54 20.60
N ASP A 130 -21.74 -11.70 21.68
CA ASP A 130 -20.69 -12.71 21.77
C ASP A 130 -21.26 -14.10 21.51
N LYS A 131 -20.60 -14.84 20.62
CA LYS A 131 -21.03 -16.16 20.15
C LYS A 131 -20.44 -17.32 20.97
N ASP A 132 -20.11 -17.09 22.24
CA ASP A 132 -19.62 -18.13 23.17
C ASP A 132 -20.58 -18.34 24.35
N ALA A 133 -21.85 -18.56 24.04
CA ALA A 133 -22.79 -19.21 24.96
C ALA A 133 -22.78 -20.73 24.71
N THR A 134 -21.66 -21.41 24.98
CA THR A 134 -21.68 -22.86 25.19
C THR A 134 -22.21 -23.16 26.58
N ARG A 135 -23.51 -23.43 26.59
CA ARG A 135 -24.27 -24.20 27.57
C ARG A 135 -23.48 -25.42 28.07
N SER A 136 -23.36 -25.59 29.38
CA SER A 136 -23.16 -26.88 30.05
C SER A 136 -23.85 -26.81 31.42
N PHE A 137 -24.48 -27.93 31.76
CA PHE A 137 -25.57 -28.10 32.74
C PHE A 137 -25.26 -27.68 34.17
#